data_AF-A0A351SYF6-F1
#
_entry.id   AF-A0A351SYF6-F1
#
_cell.length_a   1.000
_cell.length_b   1.000
_cell.length_c   1.000
_cell.angle_alpha   90.00
_cell.angle_beta   90.00
_cell.angle_gamma   90.00
#
_symmetry.space_group_name_H-M   'P 1'
#
loop_
_entity.id
_entity.type
_entity.pdbx_description
1 polymer ?
#
loop_
_entity_poly.entity_id
_entity_poly.type
_entity_poly.pdbx_seq_one_letter_code
_entity_poly.pdbx_strand_id
1 'polypeptide(L)'
;AAKSGLSEDEAKKIVAIVDEFRRLGVNNSRPTVRACIMIAKVIAGQGGKVVVDDPIFLATCTDVLGCDSLKVKKDGVSVAREEVLRLIKARFNSKGKHRLPRAMRAS
;
A
#
# COMPACT_ATOMS: atom_id res chain seq x y z
N ALA A 1 -17.67 -12.38 9.78
CA ALA A 1 -16.60 -12.83 8.88
C ALA A 1 -16.11 -11.66 8.04
N ALA A 2 -14.79 -11.48 7.86
CA ALA A 2 -14.26 -10.45 6.97
C ALA A 2 -14.70 -10.76 5.54
N LYS A 3 -15.31 -9.79 4.85
CA LYS A 3 -15.87 -9.95 3.48
C LYS A 3 -14.79 -10.18 2.39
N SER A 4 -13.53 -10.35 2.78
CA SER A 4 -12.35 -10.37 1.93
C SER A 4 -11.65 -11.74 1.84
N GLY A 5 -11.99 -12.71 2.69
CA GLY A 5 -11.28 -14.00 2.74
C GLY A 5 -9.93 -13.98 3.46
N LEU A 6 -9.54 -12.84 4.04
CA LEU A 6 -8.33 -12.68 4.86
C LEU A 6 -8.66 -12.64 6.36
N SER A 7 -7.65 -12.91 7.19
CA SER A 7 -7.76 -12.71 8.64
C SER A 7 -7.86 -11.22 9.00
N GLU A 8 -8.33 -10.92 10.21
CA GLU A 8 -8.44 -9.53 10.70
C GLU A 8 -7.08 -8.84 10.78
N ASP A 9 -6.02 -9.56 11.16
CA ASP A 9 -4.65 -9.04 11.21
C ASP A 9 -4.13 -8.62 9.82
N GLU A 10 -4.35 -9.48 8.82
CA GLU A 10 -4.00 -9.20 7.43
C GLU A 10 -4.78 -8.02 6.86
N ALA A 11 -6.08 -7.95 7.15
CA ALA A 11 -6.91 -6.82 6.75
C ALA A 11 -6.42 -5.50 7.38
N LYS A 12 -6.03 -5.51 8.66
CA LYS A 12 -5.47 -4.34 9.36
C LYS A 12 -4.16 -3.86 8.72
N LYS A 13 -3.28 -4.78 8.30
CA LYS A 13 -2.04 -4.44 7.59
C LYS A 13 -2.31 -3.73 6.27
N ILE A 14 -3.25 -4.24 5.47
CA ILE A 14 -3.67 -3.60 4.21
C ILE A 14 -4.19 -2.19 4.47
N VAL A 15 -5.13 -2.03 5.42
CA VAL A 15 -5.70 -0.72 5.76
C VAL A 15 -4.61 0.26 6.21
N ALA A 16 -3.64 -0.17 7.01
CA ALA A 16 -2.54 0.68 7.46
C ALA A 16 -1.68 1.19 6.30
N ILE A 17 -1.34 0.32 5.34
CA ILE A 17 -0.56 0.70 4.15
C ILE A 17 -1.35 1.72 3.30
N VAL A 18 -2.64 1.46 3.08
CA VAL A 18 -3.49 2.32 2.26
C VAL A 18 -3.71 3.69 2.93
N ASP A 19 -3.88 3.73 4.25
CA ASP A 19 -4.01 4.99 5.00
C ASP A 19 -2.71 5.80 4.99
N GLU A 20 -1.55 5.14 5.13
CA GLU A 20 -0.25 5.82 5.06
C GLU A 20 0.02 6.34 3.65
N PHE A 21 -0.26 5.54 2.61
CA PHE A 21 -0.16 5.97 1.22
C PHE A 21 -1.07 7.16 0.92
N ARG A 22 -2.29 7.19 1.48
CA ARG A 22 -3.20 8.34 1.39
C ARG A 22 -2.63 9.60 2.05
N ARG A 23 -1.92 9.48 3.17
CA ARG A 23 -1.33 10.61 3.90
C ARG A 23 -0.16 11.27 3.16
N LEU A 24 0.53 10.52 2.29
CA LEU A 24 1.67 11.03 1.54
C LEU A 24 1.27 11.99 0.42
N GLY A 25 0.01 11.98 -0.03
CA GLY A 25 -0.46 12.92 -1.04
C GLY A 25 0.18 12.75 -2.42
N VAL A 26 0.88 11.64 -2.67
CA VAL A 26 1.54 11.30 -3.96
C VAL A 26 0.55 10.93 -5.07
N ASN A 27 -0.75 10.94 -4.77
CA ASN A 27 -1.84 10.51 -5.63
C ASN A 27 -2.99 11.56 -5.59
N ASN A 28 -3.51 11.96 -6.77
CA ASN A 28 -4.66 12.87 -6.90
C ASN A 28 -5.99 12.22 -6.48
N SER A 29 -6.11 10.90 -6.60
CA SER A 29 -7.22 10.06 -6.13
C SER A 29 -6.88 9.50 -4.75
N ARG A 30 -7.61 9.89 -3.70
CA ARG A 30 -7.35 9.32 -2.37
C ARG A 30 -7.69 7.83 -2.37
N PRO A 31 -6.75 6.91 -2.05
CA PRO A 31 -7.06 5.49 -1.92
C PRO A 31 -8.27 5.28 -0.99
N THR A 32 -9.22 4.45 -1.43
CA THR A 32 -10.52 4.30 -0.76
C THR A 32 -10.65 2.94 -0.06
N VAL A 33 -11.72 2.76 0.71
CA VAL A 33 -12.12 1.44 1.24
C VAL A 33 -12.23 0.39 0.12
N ARG A 34 -12.58 0.79 -1.11
CA ARG A 34 -12.61 -0.11 -2.27
C ARG A 34 -11.22 -0.62 -2.64
N ALA A 35 -10.17 0.19 -2.51
CA ALA A 35 -8.80 -0.24 -2.73
C ALA A 35 -8.39 -1.33 -1.73
N CYS A 36 -8.71 -1.14 -0.43
CA CYS A 36 -8.46 -2.15 0.59
C CYS A 36 -9.17 -3.47 0.27
N ILE A 37 -10.45 -3.40 -0.12
CA ILE A 37 -11.24 -4.58 -0.47
C ILE A 37 -10.67 -5.27 -1.72
N MET A 38 -10.30 -4.50 -2.75
CA MET A 38 -9.74 -5.05 -3.99
C MET A 38 -8.43 -5.79 -3.73
N ILE A 39 -7.50 -5.16 -3.01
CA ILE A 39 -6.23 -5.79 -2.61
C ILE A 39 -6.50 -7.10 -1.88
N ALA A 40 -7.37 -7.07 -0.88
CA ALA A 40 -7.64 -8.23 -0.05
C ALA A 40 -8.28 -9.39 -0.85
N LYS A 41 -9.23 -9.10 -1.76
CA LYS A 41 -9.88 -10.11 -2.59
C LYS A 41 -8.93 -10.73 -3.62
N VAL A 42 -8.02 -9.94 -4.20
CA VAL A 42 -7.03 -10.45 -5.17
C VAL A 42 -6.05 -11.38 -4.47
N ILE A 43 -5.52 -10.99 -3.32
CA ILE A 43 -4.60 -11.83 -2.53
C ILE A 43 -5.28 -13.15 -2.13
N ALA A 44 -6.49 -13.08 -1.58
CA ALA A 44 -7.22 -14.27 -1.16
C ALA A 44 -7.58 -15.18 -2.35
N GLY A 45 -7.99 -14.61 -3.49
CA GLY A 45 -8.34 -15.35 -4.69
C GLY A 45 -7.14 -16.03 -5.38
N GLN A 46 -5.94 -15.48 -5.21
CA GLN A 46 -4.70 -16.04 -5.79
C GLN A 46 -3.91 -16.91 -4.80
N GLY A 47 -4.39 -17.09 -3.56
CA GLY A 47 -3.69 -17.85 -2.53
C GLY A 47 -2.42 -17.18 -1.99
N GLY A 48 -2.30 -15.86 -2.16
CA GLY A 48 -1.19 -15.07 -1.64
C GLY A 48 -1.29 -14.85 -0.12
N LYS A 49 -0.20 -14.38 0.47
CA LYS A 49 -0.11 -14.04 1.91
C LYS A 49 0.23 -12.57 2.10
N VAL A 50 -0.32 -11.92 3.12
CA VAL A 50 0.02 -10.53 3.45
C VAL A 50 1.36 -10.49 4.22
N VAL A 51 2.46 -10.69 3.50
CA VAL A 51 3.85 -10.68 4.02
C VAL A 51 4.80 -10.00 3.03
N VAL A 52 5.94 -9.46 3.52
CA VAL A 52 6.84 -8.60 2.74
C VAL A 52 7.45 -9.26 1.49
N ASP A 53 7.59 -10.58 1.50
CA ASP A 53 8.23 -11.35 0.43
C ASP A 53 7.23 -12.09 -0.48
N ASP A 54 5.93 -11.92 -0.25
CA ASP A 54 4.91 -12.55 -1.07
C ASP A 54 4.73 -11.76 -2.39
N PRO A 55 5.02 -12.37 -3.55
CA PRO A 55 5.01 -11.66 -4.82
C PRO A 55 3.60 -11.21 -5.23
N ILE A 56 2.57 -11.97 -4.86
CA ILE A 56 1.16 -11.64 -5.13
C ILE A 56 0.77 -10.39 -4.35
N PHE A 57 1.13 -10.32 -3.07
CA PHE A 57 0.89 -9.17 -2.22
C PHE A 57 1.59 -7.92 -2.73
N LEU A 58 2.89 -8.01 -3.04
CA LEU A 58 3.66 -6.86 -3.55
C LEU A 58 3.09 -6.34 -4.87
N ALA A 59 2.87 -7.23 -5.84
CA ALA A 59 2.32 -6.88 -7.15
C ALA A 59 0.94 -6.22 -7.01
N THR A 60 0.03 -6.87 -6.27
CA THR A 60 -1.32 -6.36 -6.04
C THR A 60 -1.31 -4.97 -5.42
N CYS A 61 -0.51 -4.74 -4.36
CA CYS A 61 -0.40 -3.43 -3.74
C CYS A 61 0.14 -2.37 -4.71
N THR A 62 1.17 -2.70 -5.49
CA THR A 62 1.72 -1.75 -6.46
C THR A 62 0.78 -1.46 -7.61
N ASP A 63 -0.03 -2.42 -8.05
CA ASP A 63 -0.98 -2.24 -9.14
C ASP A 63 -2.18 -1.41 -8.68
N VAL A 64 -2.78 -1.77 -7.54
CA VAL A 64 -3.94 -1.05 -7.00
C VAL A 64 -3.60 0.38 -6.61
N LEU A 65 -2.45 0.60 -5.95
CA LEU A 65 -2.07 1.93 -5.46
C LEU A 65 -1.30 2.75 -6.50
N GLY A 66 -0.64 2.09 -7.45
CA GLY A 66 0.10 2.73 -8.54
C GLY A 66 -0.78 3.20 -9.70
N CYS A 67 -1.93 2.56 -9.97
CA CYS A 67 -2.81 2.89 -11.09
C CYS A 67 -3.31 4.35 -11.12
N ASP A 68 -3.54 4.98 -9.96
CA ASP A 68 -4.04 6.37 -9.89
C ASP A 68 -2.93 7.43 -9.87
N SER A 69 -1.66 7.02 -9.91
CA SER A 69 -0.49 7.89 -9.73
C SER A 69 -0.03 8.52 -11.03
N LEU A 70 -0.88 9.37 -11.64
CA LEU A 70 -0.68 9.88 -13.00
C LEU A 70 0.42 10.96 -13.17
N LYS A 71 1.10 11.45 -12.12
CA LYS A 71 1.87 12.71 -12.26
C LYS A 71 3.28 12.81 -11.65
N VAL A 72 3.81 11.80 -10.97
CA VAL A 72 5.19 11.90 -10.42
C VAL A 72 6.06 10.74 -10.92
N LYS A 73 6.75 10.98 -12.03
CA LYS A 73 7.88 10.15 -12.47
C LYS A 73 9.17 10.84 -12.03
N LYS A 74 10.00 10.14 -11.26
CA LYS A 74 11.40 10.52 -11.03
C LYS A 74 12.24 9.52 -11.82
N ASP A 75 13.04 10.01 -12.75
CA ASP A 75 13.92 9.18 -13.60
C ASP A 75 13.21 8.05 -14.38
N GLY A 76 11.94 8.27 -14.75
CA GLY A 76 11.12 7.28 -15.48
C GLY A 76 10.46 6.20 -14.62
N VAL A 77 10.80 6.11 -13.33
CA VAL A 77 10.16 5.21 -12.36
C VAL A 77 8.98 5.91 -11.70
N SER A 78 7.86 5.19 -11.55
CA SER A 78 6.70 5.69 -10.83
C SER A 78 7.05 5.83 -9.35
N VAL A 79 7.09 7.06 -8.83
CA VAL A 79 7.37 7.35 -7.42
C VAL A 79 6.38 6.61 -6.50
N ALA A 80 5.16 6.36 -6.99
CA ALA A 80 4.17 5.59 -6.26
C ALA A 80 4.56 4.13 -6.02
N ARG A 81 5.20 3.46 -6.99
CA ARG A 81 5.61 2.05 -6.84
C ARG A 81 6.68 1.91 -5.76
N GLU A 82 7.72 2.74 -5.83
CA GLU A 82 8.80 2.75 -4.84
C GLU A 82 8.27 3.06 -3.45
N GLU A 83 7.36 4.02 -3.36
CA GLU A 83 6.79 4.44 -2.08
C GLU A 83 5.90 3.36 -1.47
N VAL A 84 5.11 2.65 -2.27
CA VAL A 84 4.34 1.48 -1.80
C VAL A 84 5.27 0.40 -1.25
N LEU A 85 6.35 0.07 -1.96
CA LEU A 85 7.32 -0.92 -1.48
C LEU A 85 8.03 -0.47 -0.20
N ARG A 86 8.37 0.82 -0.10
CA ARG A 86 8.94 1.43 1.11
C ARG A 86 7.97 1.30 2.29
N LEU A 87 6.69 1.61 2.10
CA LEU A 87 5.65 1.51 3.13
C LEU A 87 5.47 0.06 3.60
N ILE A 88 5.40 -0.89 2.66
CA ILE A 88 5.29 -2.32 2.97
C ILE A 88 6.49 -2.74 3.84
N LYS A 89 7.72 -2.45 3.41
CA LYS A 89 8.92 -2.77 4.20
C LYS A 89 8.87 -2.13 5.59
N ALA A 90 8.51 -0.84 5.69
CA ALA A 90 8.43 -0.15 6.97
C ALA A 90 7.42 -0.81 7.91
N ARG A 91 6.22 -1.16 7.44
CA ARG A 91 5.16 -1.74 8.28
C ARG A 91 5.47 -3.15 8.77
N PHE A 92 6.17 -3.95 7.96
CA PHE A 92 6.51 -5.32 8.30
C PHE A 92 7.82 -5.45 9.10
N ASN A 93 8.73 -4.47 9.00
CA ASN A 93 9.96 -4.42 9.78
C ASN A 93 9.77 -3.77 11.17
N SER A 94 8.63 -3.12 11.41
CA SER A 94 8.41 -2.32 12.63
C SER A 94 7.96 -3.15 13.83
N LYS A 95 8.93 -3.67 14.59
CA LYS A 95 8.96 -3.51 16.05
C LYS A 95 9.44 -2.11 16.49
N GLY A 96 9.56 -1.13 15.58
CA GLY A 96 10.05 0.22 15.89
C GLY A 96 9.16 1.31 15.30
N LYS A 97 8.63 2.19 16.15
CA LYS A 97 7.90 3.41 15.78
C LYS A 97 8.71 4.21 14.75
N HIS A 98 8.15 4.53 13.59
CA HIS A 98 8.72 5.52 12.70
C HIS A 98 7.73 6.65 12.44
N ARG A 99 8.10 7.87 12.85
CA ARG A 99 7.41 9.11 12.50
C ARG A 99 7.86 9.49 11.08
N LEU A 100 6.91 9.80 10.21
CA LEU A 100 7.19 10.31 8.86
C LEU A 100 8.10 11.56 8.93
N PRO A 101 9.08 11.71 8.01
CA PRO A 101 9.89 12.91 7.93
C PRO A 101 9.04 14.13 7.55
N ARG A 102 9.32 15.27 8.19
CA ARG A 102 8.57 16.53 8.11
C ARG A 102 8.70 17.27 6.77
N ALA A 103 9.49 16.73 5.84
CA ALA A 103 9.91 17.39 4.60
C ALA A 103 9.03 16.99 3.41
N MET A 104 7.73 17.27 3.50
CA MET A 104 6.82 17.26 2.34
C MET A 104 5.61 18.15 2.61
N ARG A 105 5.89 19.34 3.15
CA ARG A 105 4.94 20.45 3.25
C ARG A 105 5.49 21.59 2.40
N ALA A 106 4.65 22.10 1.52
CA ALA A 106 4.85 23.25 0.63
C ALA A 106 5.70 23.01 -0.63
N SER A 107 5.02 23.10 -1.77
CA SER A 107 5.26 24.17 -2.75
C SER A 107 3.91 24.66 -3.24
#